data_AF-A0A2C9L9K2-F1
#
_entry.id   AF-A0A2C9L9K2-F1
#
_cell.length_a   1.000
_cell.length_b   1.000
_cell.length_c   1.000
_cell.angle_alpha   90.00
_cell.angle_beta   90.00
_cell.angle_gamma   90.00
#
_symmetry.space_group_name_H-M   'P 1'
#
loop_
_entity.id
_entity.type
_entity.pdbx_description
1 polymer ?
#
loop_
_entity_poly.entity_id
_entity_poly.type
_entity_poly.pdbx_seq_one_letter_code
_entity_poly.pdbx_strand_id
1 'polypeptide(L)'
;MSKVKSSHKFKNCRYVSRTRHGGNCSDRKTKTLYTSDYFTTYIKVNETDTYVFVECLSTSRSVISRSYITLIRKRHALEEELYQNLASHRNTASPKETLSVIMLGLDGMSKQNFQRTMPKTREFLERDLQAVELRKFNKIGLNTFPNFAGLLAGRHEEELKYSYNEYLDKINDKFIWSPYRKAGYRTFLMLDSMAVSAFHYLKLGWMKPPVDYYVREMVIDSDIDKKTRGKEFQCYGDKTEIETLTDLVVQFARVFNHSTTPYFSFR
;
A
#
# COMPACT_ATOMS: atom_id res chain seq x y z
N MET A 1 -18.21 -11.61 -22.97
CA MET A 1 -17.23 -11.20 -23.99
C MET A 1 -17.85 -10.13 -24.88
N SER A 2 -17.83 -8.87 -24.45
CA SER A 2 -18.18 -7.74 -25.32
C SER A 2 -16.98 -7.43 -26.22
N LYS A 3 -17.23 -7.34 -27.53
CA LYS A 3 -16.25 -7.01 -28.55
C LYS A 3 -15.60 -5.65 -28.21
N VAL A 4 -14.30 -5.65 -27.90
CA VAL A 4 -13.50 -4.42 -27.85
C VAL A 4 -13.53 -3.82 -29.26
N LYS A 5 -14.18 -2.66 -29.40
CA LYS A 5 -14.26 -1.95 -30.67
C LYS A 5 -12.85 -1.58 -31.15
N SER A 6 -12.46 -2.15 -32.28
CA SER A 6 -11.29 -1.84 -33.10
C SER A 6 -11.35 -0.42 -33.70
N SER A 7 -11.38 0.65 -32.89
CA SER A 7 -11.45 2.03 -33.42
C SER A 7 -10.30 2.94 -33.01
N HIS A 8 -9.36 2.48 -32.19
CA HIS A 8 -8.25 3.31 -31.72
C HIS A 8 -6.91 2.69 -32.10
N LYS A 9 -6.32 3.18 -33.19
CA LYS A 9 -4.94 2.85 -33.57
C LYS A 9 -4.00 3.52 -32.56
N PHE A 10 -3.16 2.73 -31.91
CA PHE A 10 -2.10 3.20 -31.01
C PHE A 10 -1.18 4.22 -31.71
N LYS A 11 -0.73 5.24 -30.97
CA LYS A 11 0.25 6.23 -31.45
C LYS A 11 1.51 6.25 -30.59
N ASN A 12 1.37 6.56 -29.31
CA ASN A 12 2.47 6.68 -28.35
C ASN A 12 1.91 6.67 -26.92
N CYS A 13 2.80 6.54 -25.95
CA CYS A 13 2.52 6.68 -24.53
C CYS A 13 3.35 7.83 -23.94
N ARG A 14 2.98 8.28 -22.75
CA ARG A 14 3.77 9.13 -21.88
C ARG A 14 3.57 8.68 -20.44
N TYR A 15 4.57 8.87 -19.59
CA TYR A 15 4.40 8.64 -18.16
C TYR A 15 4.32 9.98 -17.42
N VAL A 16 3.57 9.98 -16.33
CA VAL A 16 3.42 11.13 -15.45
C VAL A 16 3.81 10.69 -14.05
N SER A 17 4.89 11.26 -13.53
CA SER A 17 5.29 11.10 -12.13
C SER A 17 4.46 11.99 -11.25
N ARG A 18 3.92 11.40 -10.19
CA ARG A 18 3.03 12.11 -9.27
C ARG A 18 3.37 11.80 -7.82
N THR A 19 3.09 12.76 -6.97
CA THR A 19 3.30 12.66 -5.52
C THR A 19 2.08 13.19 -4.78
N ARG A 20 1.98 12.89 -3.48
CA ARG A 20 1.01 13.54 -2.59
C ARG A 20 1.14 15.06 -2.66
N HIS A 21 0.00 15.76 -2.62
CA HIS A 21 -0.01 17.21 -2.76
C HIS A 21 0.84 17.93 -1.69
N GLY A 22 0.89 17.37 -0.48
CA GLY A 22 1.46 17.99 0.72
C GLY A 22 0.48 18.92 1.43
N GLY A 23 0.81 19.28 2.68
CA GLY A 23 -0.03 20.14 3.53
C GLY A 23 -1.40 19.54 3.85
N ASN A 24 -2.42 20.39 4.02
CA ASN A 24 -3.76 20.04 4.51
C ASN A 24 -4.64 19.23 3.52
N CYS A 25 -4.07 18.58 2.51
CA CYS A 25 -4.81 17.65 1.63
C CYS A 25 -3.95 16.47 1.15
N SER A 26 -2.84 16.21 1.86
CA SER A 26 -1.80 15.29 1.43
C SER A 26 -2.30 13.86 1.18
N ASP A 27 -3.28 13.36 1.95
CA ASP A 27 -3.87 12.01 1.77
C ASP A 27 -5.11 11.96 0.89
N ARG A 28 -5.54 13.09 0.30
CA ARG A 28 -6.75 13.15 -0.53
C ARG A 28 -6.49 13.61 -1.95
N LYS A 29 -5.33 14.21 -2.19
CA LYS A 29 -4.95 14.77 -3.47
C LYS A 29 -3.50 14.49 -3.77
N THR A 30 -3.25 14.50 -5.05
CA THR A 30 -1.95 14.28 -5.65
C THR A 30 -1.65 15.41 -6.63
N LYS A 31 -0.37 15.63 -6.92
CA LYS A 31 0.12 16.63 -7.87
C LYS A 31 1.14 16.01 -8.81
N THR A 32 1.20 16.54 -10.01
CA THR A 32 2.22 16.17 -11.00
C THR A 32 3.57 16.72 -10.58
N LEU A 33 4.58 15.87 -10.60
CA LEU A 33 5.99 16.25 -10.44
C LEU A 33 6.65 16.43 -11.79
N TYR A 34 6.44 15.48 -12.68
CA TYR A 34 7.10 15.42 -13.97
C TYR A 34 6.19 14.73 -14.99
N THR A 35 6.25 15.19 -16.23
CA THR A 35 5.61 14.53 -17.38
C THR A 35 6.71 14.23 -18.39
N SER A 36 6.78 12.98 -18.83
CA SER A 36 7.78 12.55 -19.78
C SER A 36 7.48 13.00 -21.20
N ASP A 37 8.52 12.95 -22.03
CA ASP A 37 8.32 12.92 -23.48
C ASP A 37 7.51 11.69 -23.91
N TYR A 38 6.96 11.76 -25.12
CA TYR A 38 6.24 10.63 -25.69
C TYR A 38 7.20 9.51 -26.10
N PHE A 39 6.80 8.26 -25.88
CA PHE A 39 7.55 7.07 -26.25
C PHE A 39 6.64 5.99 -26.84
N THR A 40 7.18 5.08 -27.65
CA THR A 40 6.42 3.97 -28.26
C THR A 40 6.82 2.60 -27.75
N THR A 41 8.05 2.45 -27.25
CA THR A 41 8.61 1.18 -26.78
C THR A 41 8.98 1.24 -25.30
N TYR A 42 9.93 2.09 -24.94
CA TYR A 42 10.40 2.26 -23.57
C TYR A 42 10.84 3.70 -23.30
N ILE A 43 10.93 4.04 -22.03
CA ILE A 43 11.49 5.30 -21.53
C ILE A 43 12.15 5.06 -20.17
N LYS A 44 13.25 5.75 -19.88
CA LYS A 44 13.86 5.70 -18.56
C LYS A 44 13.00 6.52 -17.60
N VAL A 45 12.52 5.88 -16.53
CA VAL A 45 11.82 6.56 -15.43
C VAL A 45 12.85 7.19 -14.49
N ASN A 46 12.57 8.40 -13.99
CA ASN A 46 13.44 9.09 -13.05
C ASN A 46 13.69 8.22 -11.80
N GLU A 47 14.91 8.25 -11.28
CA GLU A 47 15.36 7.38 -10.19
C GLU A 47 14.66 7.70 -8.87
N THR A 48 14.25 8.96 -8.68
CA THR A 48 13.51 9.43 -7.50
C THR A 48 12.01 9.16 -7.55
N ASP A 49 11.45 8.78 -8.70
CA ASP A 49 10.02 8.52 -8.84
C ASP A 49 9.64 7.23 -8.08
N THR A 50 8.69 7.35 -7.15
CA THR A 50 8.13 6.22 -6.39
C THR A 50 6.79 5.76 -6.95
N TYR A 51 6.13 6.58 -7.76
CA TYR A 51 4.87 6.27 -8.41
C TYR A 51 4.73 7.07 -9.71
N VAL A 52 4.35 6.36 -10.77
CA VAL A 52 4.02 6.92 -12.07
C VAL A 52 2.74 6.29 -12.58
N PHE A 53 1.99 7.01 -13.40
CA PHE A 53 1.04 6.35 -14.31
C PHE A 53 1.52 6.53 -15.75
N VAL A 54 1.22 5.56 -16.59
CA VAL A 54 1.47 5.60 -18.04
C VAL A 54 0.15 5.76 -18.75
N GLU A 55 0.03 6.78 -19.60
CA GLU A 55 -1.11 6.97 -20.49
C GLU A 55 -0.68 6.68 -21.92
N CYS A 56 -1.37 5.75 -22.58
CA CYS A 56 -1.21 5.51 -24.01
C CYS A 56 -2.34 6.18 -24.79
N LEU A 57 -1.97 6.77 -25.92
CA LEU A 57 -2.83 7.59 -26.76
C LEU A 57 -3.04 6.94 -28.12
N SER A 58 -4.23 7.15 -28.67
CA SER A 58 -4.54 6.82 -30.05
C SER A 58 -4.00 7.87 -31.03
N THR A 59 -4.08 7.59 -32.32
CA THR A 59 -3.81 8.56 -33.40
C THR A 59 -4.70 9.81 -33.31
N SER A 60 -5.93 9.68 -32.80
CA SER A 60 -6.85 10.80 -32.54
C SER A 60 -6.60 11.51 -31.19
N ARG A 61 -5.50 11.18 -30.50
CA ARG A 61 -5.10 11.71 -29.19
C ARG A 61 -6.07 11.37 -28.04
N SER A 62 -6.93 10.37 -28.21
CA SER A 62 -7.73 9.84 -27.10
C SER A 62 -6.89 8.89 -26.23
N VAL A 63 -7.08 8.94 -24.90
CA VAL A 63 -6.47 7.98 -23.97
C VAL A 63 -7.11 6.61 -24.20
N ILE A 64 -6.31 5.63 -24.60
CA ILE A 64 -6.73 4.25 -24.87
C ILE A 64 -6.49 3.32 -23.69
N SER A 65 -5.45 3.56 -22.91
CA SER A 65 -5.14 2.82 -21.70
C SER A 65 -4.42 3.71 -20.70
N ARG A 66 -4.57 3.37 -19.42
CA ARG A 66 -3.82 3.94 -18.31
C ARG A 66 -3.35 2.79 -17.43
N SER A 67 -2.07 2.77 -17.10
CA SER A 67 -1.49 1.78 -16.17
C SER A 67 -0.83 2.50 -15.01
N TYR A 68 -0.99 1.95 -13.82
CA TYR A 68 -0.53 2.54 -12.56
C TYR A 68 0.66 1.74 -12.03
N ILE A 69 1.79 2.40 -11.82
CA ILE A 69 3.05 1.74 -11.49
C ILE A 69 3.64 2.37 -10.25
N THR A 70 3.59 1.64 -9.13
CA THR A 70 4.35 1.97 -7.92
C THR A 70 5.70 1.26 -7.96
N LEU A 71 6.74 1.98 -7.54
CA LEU A 71 8.12 1.56 -7.63
C LEU A 71 8.70 1.47 -6.21
N ILE A 72 8.93 0.24 -5.74
CA ILE A 72 9.67 0.04 -4.50
C ILE A 72 11.17 0.11 -4.79
N ARG A 73 11.82 1.15 -4.28
CA ARG A 73 13.25 1.40 -4.48
C ARG A 73 13.92 1.79 -3.18
N LYS A 74 15.17 1.36 -3.00
CA LYS A 74 16.00 1.79 -1.88
C LYS A 74 16.32 3.28 -1.99
N ARG A 75 16.13 4.02 -0.91
CA ARG A 75 16.48 5.45 -0.82
C ARG A 75 17.72 5.60 0.04
N HIS A 76 18.85 6.00 -0.53
CA HIS A 76 20.15 6.02 0.16
C HIS A 76 20.11 6.65 1.56
N ALA A 77 19.56 7.87 1.69
CA ALA A 77 19.48 8.57 2.97
C ALA A 77 18.64 7.83 4.03
N LEU A 78 17.54 7.22 3.60
CA LEU A 78 16.68 6.44 4.50
C LEU A 78 17.35 5.13 4.92
N GLU A 79 18.01 4.44 3.98
CA GLU A 79 18.65 3.17 4.28
C GLU A 79 19.78 3.38 5.28
N GLU A 80 20.57 4.44 5.15
CA GLU A 80 21.62 4.83 6.09
C GLU A 80 21.07 5.03 7.51
N GLU A 81 19.99 5.82 7.65
CA GLU A 81 19.28 6.03 8.92
C GLU A 81 18.83 4.69 9.53
N LEU A 82 18.17 3.85 8.73
CA LEU A 82 17.61 2.59 9.20
C LEU A 82 18.69 1.56 9.58
N TYR A 83 19.83 1.54 8.89
CA TYR A 83 20.96 0.68 9.26
C TYR A 83 21.56 1.08 10.61
N GLN A 84 21.71 2.37 10.87
CA GLN A 84 22.21 2.87 12.15
C GLN A 84 21.24 2.53 13.28
N ASN A 85 19.94 2.73 13.08
CA ASN A 85 18.90 2.35 14.03
C ASN A 85 18.92 0.84 14.32
N LEU A 86 19.07 0.01 13.28
CA LEU A 86 19.13 -1.45 13.44
C LEU A 86 20.38 -1.90 14.19
N ALA A 87 21.54 -1.32 13.90
CA ALA A 87 22.78 -1.63 14.61
C ALA A 87 22.67 -1.24 16.10
N SER A 88 22.15 -0.05 16.38
CA SER A 88 21.89 0.41 17.75
C SER A 88 20.90 -0.51 18.47
N HIS A 89 19.81 -0.91 17.81
CA HIS A 89 18.82 -1.82 18.37
C HIS A 89 19.41 -3.20 18.67
N ARG A 90 20.23 -3.76 17.76
CA ARG A 90 20.91 -5.05 17.98
C ARG A 90 21.84 -5.00 19.19
N ASN A 91 22.58 -3.90 19.36
CA ASN A 91 23.49 -3.74 20.49
C ASN A 91 22.74 -3.57 21.82
N THR A 92 21.64 -2.83 21.83
CA THR A 92 20.89 -2.49 23.07
C THR A 92 19.91 -3.56 23.49
N ALA A 93 19.11 -4.10 22.56
CA ALA A 93 18.09 -5.10 22.85
C ALA A 93 18.61 -6.54 22.78
N SER A 94 19.78 -6.77 22.15
CA SER A 94 20.38 -8.10 21.96
C SER A 94 19.36 -9.16 21.51
N PRO A 95 18.57 -8.91 20.44
CA PRO A 95 17.53 -9.82 20.02
C PRO A 95 18.14 -11.13 19.52
N LYS A 96 17.54 -12.27 19.90
CA LYS A 96 17.99 -13.60 19.45
C LYS A 96 17.95 -13.74 17.92
N GLU A 97 16.95 -13.13 17.31
CA GLU A 97 16.75 -13.14 15.87
C GLU A 97 16.11 -11.83 15.40
N THR A 98 16.24 -11.54 14.11
CA THR A 98 15.61 -10.40 13.46
C THR A 98 14.72 -10.93 12.35
N LEU A 99 13.40 -10.87 12.54
CA LEU A 99 12.43 -11.39 11.57
C LEU A 99 11.65 -10.28 10.87
N SER A 100 11.56 -10.34 9.55
CA SER A 100 10.61 -9.52 8.81
C SER A 100 9.17 -9.97 9.06
N VAL A 101 8.25 -9.01 9.11
CA VAL A 101 6.83 -9.26 9.36
C VAL A 101 6.00 -8.76 8.18
N ILE A 102 5.18 -9.64 7.63
CA ILE A 102 4.14 -9.30 6.66
C ILE A 102 2.79 -9.60 7.30
N MET A 103 1.96 -8.56 7.39
CA MET A 103 0.56 -8.65 7.78
C MET A 103 -0.30 -8.43 6.55
N LEU A 104 -1.16 -9.41 6.26
CA LEU A 104 -2.14 -9.36 5.19
C LEU A 104 -3.54 -9.30 5.79
N GLY A 105 -4.18 -8.13 5.70
CA GLY A 105 -5.56 -7.90 6.05
C GLY A 105 -6.50 -8.22 4.89
N LEU A 106 -7.61 -8.89 5.19
CA LEU A 106 -8.73 -9.09 4.27
C LEU A 106 -9.96 -8.42 4.89
N ASP A 107 -10.46 -7.38 4.24
CA ASP A 107 -11.62 -6.66 4.77
C ASP A 107 -12.91 -7.50 4.65
N GLY A 108 -13.79 -7.37 5.65
CA GLY A 108 -15.10 -8.02 5.67
C GLY A 108 -15.10 -9.56 5.73
N MET A 109 -13.99 -10.22 6.05
CA MET A 109 -13.90 -11.68 6.04
C MET A 109 -14.14 -12.29 7.41
N SER A 110 -15.19 -13.12 7.56
CA SER A 110 -15.35 -13.98 8.74
C SER A 110 -14.54 -15.27 8.58
N LYS A 111 -14.18 -15.90 9.71
CA LYS A 111 -13.52 -17.22 9.71
C LYS A 111 -14.27 -18.25 8.86
N GLN A 112 -15.59 -18.35 9.05
CA GLN A 112 -16.42 -19.32 8.31
C GLN A 112 -16.48 -18.98 6.83
N ASN A 113 -16.49 -17.69 6.47
CA ASN A 113 -16.46 -17.29 5.07
C ASN A 113 -15.12 -17.66 4.41
N PHE A 114 -14.00 -17.34 5.08
CA PHE A 114 -12.65 -17.70 4.62
C PHE A 114 -12.51 -19.20 4.35
N GLN A 115 -13.01 -20.04 5.26
CA GLN A 115 -12.98 -21.50 5.10
C GLN A 115 -13.73 -21.99 3.85
N ARG A 116 -14.83 -21.33 3.47
CA ARG A 116 -15.66 -21.73 2.33
C ARG A 116 -15.17 -21.16 1.00
N THR A 117 -14.74 -19.91 0.98
CA THR A 117 -14.43 -19.18 -0.26
C THR A 117 -12.96 -19.28 -0.65
N MET A 118 -12.06 -19.59 0.29
CA MET A 118 -10.62 -19.70 0.05
C MET A 118 -10.03 -21.05 0.53
N PRO A 119 -10.60 -22.20 0.13
CA PRO A 119 -10.18 -23.51 0.65
C PRO A 119 -8.72 -23.84 0.29
N LYS A 120 -8.26 -23.46 -0.92
CA LYS A 120 -6.86 -23.65 -1.34
C LYS A 120 -5.88 -22.85 -0.50
N THR A 121 -6.22 -21.60 -0.18
CA THR A 121 -5.38 -20.75 0.68
C THR A 121 -5.31 -21.30 2.10
N ARG A 122 -6.45 -21.78 2.64
CA ARG A 122 -6.47 -22.42 3.94
C ARG A 122 -5.63 -23.70 3.96
N GLU A 123 -5.76 -24.55 2.96
CA GLU A 123 -4.96 -25.79 2.85
C GLU A 123 -3.46 -25.49 2.83
N PHE A 124 -3.04 -24.50 2.02
CA PHE A 124 -1.65 -24.04 1.98
C PHE A 124 -1.16 -23.54 3.36
N LEU A 125 -1.96 -22.72 4.05
CA LEU A 125 -1.62 -22.22 5.38
C LEU A 125 -1.47 -23.36 6.40
N GLU A 126 -2.41 -24.31 6.42
CA GLU A 126 -2.43 -25.37 7.44
C GLU A 126 -1.42 -26.49 7.17
N ARG A 127 -1.25 -26.89 5.90
CA ARG A 127 -0.41 -28.04 5.53
C ARG A 127 1.02 -27.64 5.20
N ASP A 128 1.19 -26.61 4.38
CA ASP A 128 2.50 -26.27 3.83
C ASP A 128 3.26 -25.31 4.75
N LEU A 129 2.56 -24.30 5.29
CA LEU A 129 3.15 -23.32 6.22
C LEU A 129 3.02 -23.70 7.69
N GLN A 130 2.23 -24.73 8.01
CA GLN A 130 1.95 -25.15 9.39
C GLN A 130 1.48 -23.98 10.28
N ALA A 131 0.69 -23.08 9.69
CA ALA A 131 0.25 -21.86 10.34
C ALA A 131 -0.64 -22.16 11.56
N VAL A 132 -0.49 -21.35 12.60
CA VAL A 132 -1.29 -21.47 13.82
C VAL A 132 -2.63 -20.75 13.66
N GLU A 133 -3.73 -21.50 13.70
CA GLU A 133 -5.07 -20.95 13.67
C GLU A 133 -5.52 -20.44 15.06
N LEU A 134 -5.73 -19.13 15.18
CA LEU A 134 -6.24 -18.51 16.42
C LEU A 134 -7.76 -18.66 16.54
N ARG A 135 -8.23 -19.82 17.02
CA ARG A 135 -9.66 -20.18 17.04
C ARG A 135 -10.59 -19.27 17.86
N LYS A 136 -10.06 -18.53 18.83
CA LYS A 136 -10.82 -17.61 19.69
C LYS A 136 -10.57 -16.13 19.37
N PHE A 137 -9.85 -15.85 18.29
CA PHE A 137 -9.64 -14.48 17.82
C PHE A 137 -10.95 -13.89 17.31
N ASN A 138 -11.34 -12.75 17.85
CA ASN A 138 -12.59 -12.07 17.52
C ASN A 138 -12.33 -10.59 17.25
N LYS A 139 -13.22 -10.01 16.44
CA LYS A 139 -13.29 -8.57 16.24
C LYS A 139 -13.76 -7.89 17.53
N ILE A 140 -13.21 -6.72 17.83
CA ILE A 140 -13.56 -5.90 18.99
C ILE A 140 -14.51 -4.75 18.64
N GLY A 141 -14.67 -4.43 17.36
CA GLY A 141 -15.55 -3.37 16.89
C GLY A 141 -16.37 -3.75 15.66
N LEU A 142 -17.40 -2.96 15.37
CA LEU A 142 -18.26 -3.17 14.20
C LEU A 142 -17.52 -2.90 12.89
N ASN A 143 -16.81 -1.77 12.83
CA ASN A 143 -16.13 -1.26 11.64
C ASN A 143 -14.64 -1.59 11.64
N THR A 144 -13.97 -1.42 10.49
CA THR A 144 -12.56 -1.77 10.29
C THR A 144 -11.61 -1.02 11.24
N PHE A 145 -11.84 0.28 11.48
CA PHE A 145 -10.94 1.10 12.29
C PHE A 145 -10.77 0.63 13.75
N PRO A 146 -11.84 0.42 14.56
CA PRO A 146 -11.66 -0.06 15.93
C PRO A 146 -10.93 -1.41 16.01
N ASN A 147 -11.15 -2.29 15.04
CA ASN A 147 -10.41 -3.56 14.96
C ASN A 147 -8.92 -3.35 14.65
N PHE A 148 -8.59 -2.45 13.74
CA PHE A 148 -7.20 -2.11 13.44
C PHE A 148 -6.53 -1.29 14.54
N ALA A 149 -7.26 -0.46 15.29
CA ALA A 149 -6.76 0.17 16.50
C ALA A 149 -6.32 -0.90 17.52
N GLY A 150 -7.18 -1.89 17.77
CA GLY A 150 -6.84 -3.02 18.65
C GLY A 150 -5.64 -3.82 18.14
N LEU A 151 -5.65 -4.19 16.86
CA LEU A 151 -4.61 -5.04 16.26
C LEU A 151 -3.26 -4.33 16.12
N LEU A 152 -3.25 -3.08 15.68
CA LEU A 152 -2.03 -2.37 15.26
C LEU A 152 -1.54 -1.38 16.32
N ALA A 153 -2.39 -0.93 17.26
CA ALA A 153 -1.96 -0.06 18.36
C ALA A 153 -2.07 -0.72 19.74
N GLY A 154 -2.66 -1.93 19.83
CA GLY A 154 -2.90 -2.61 21.10
C GLY A 154 -3.85 -1.85 22.01
N ARG A 155 -4.73 -1.01 21.45
CA ARG A 155 -5.59 -0.07 22.17
C ARG A 155 -6.98 -0.02 21.55
N HIS A 156 -7.99 0.20 22.38
CA HIS A 156 -9.32 0.53 21.87
C HIS A 156 -9.33 1.93 21.23
N GLU A 157 -10.28 2.18 20.32
CA GLU A 157 -10.26 3.42 19.53
C GLU A 157 -10.41 4.70 20.35
N GLU A 158 -11.18 4.71 21.45
CA GLU A 158 -11.30 5.90 22.30
C GLU A 158 -10.02 6.16 23.12
N GLU A 159 -9.20 5.14 23.38
CA GLU A 159 -7.91 5.30 24.07
C GLU A 159 -6.86 5.97 23.18
N LEU A 160 -7.05 5.97 21.86
CA LEU A 160 -6.17 6.69 20.94
C LEU A 160 -6.29 8.21 21.09
N LYS A 161 -7.38 8.72 21.69
CA LYS A 161 -7.58 10.16 21.95
C LYS A 161 -7.37 11.02 20.69
N TYR A 162 -8.06 10.69 19.59
CA TYR A 162 -8.06 11.46 18.34
C TYR A 162 -9.46 12.00 18.02
N SER A 163 -9.53 13.08 17.24
CA SER A 163 -10.79 13.61 16.71
C SER A 163 -10.92 13.36 15.21
N TYR A 164 -12.14 13.16 14.72
CA TYR A 164 -12.44 12.97 13.29
C TYR A 164 -12.03 14.16 12.41
N ASN A 165 -11.95 15.36 12.99
CA ASN A 165 -11.51 16.59 12.33
C ASN A 165 -9.98 16.82 12.42
N GLU A 166 -9.23 15.83 12.91
CA GLU A 166 -7.78 15.91 13.04
C GLU A 166 -7.10 14.89 12.12
N TYR A 167 -5.86 15.21 11.75
CA TYR A 167 -4.98 14.25 11.08
C TYR A 167 -4.49 13.22 12.08
N LEU A 168 -4.35 11.99 11.62
CA LEU A 168 -3.92 10.88 12.46
C LEU A 168 -2.45 11.02 12.88
N ASP A 169 -1.67 11.96 12.30
CA ASP A 169 -0.26 12.24 12.61
C ASP A 169 0.03 12.28 14.12
N LYS A 170 -0.91 12.81 14.93
CA LYS A 170 -0.81 12.90 16.40
C LYS A 170 -0.77 11.55 17.12
N ILE A 171 -1.20 10.48 16.45
CA ILE A 171 -1.27 9.13 17.01
C ILE A 171 -0.43 8.12 16.20
N ASN A 172 0.39 8.58 15.25
CA ASN A 172 1.22 7.67 14.43
C ASN A 172 2.12 6.78 15.27
N ASP A 173 2.70 7.37 16.31
CA ASP A 173 3.64 6.74 17.23
C ASP A 173 3.02 5.61 18.07
N LYS A 174 1.68 5.57 18.16
CA LYS A 174 0.93 4.53 18.87
C LYS A 174 0.79 3.24 18.07
N PHE A 175 0.98 3.27 16.75
CA PHE A 175 0.84 2.10 15.90
C PHE A 175 2.15 1.32 15.79
N ILE A 176 2.04 0.00 15.60
CA ILE A 176 3.12 -0.99 15.66
C ILE A 176 4.23 -0.75 14.64
N TRP A 177 3.94 -0.13 13.50
CA TRP A 177 4.98 0.25 12.53
C TRP A 177 5.96 1.28 13.12
N SER A 178 5.55 2.13 14.05
CA SER A 178 6.42 3.14 14.66
C SER A 178 7.57 2.53 15.49
N PRO A 179 7.35 1.59 16.44
CA PRO A 179 8.45 0.90 17.11
C PRO A 179 9.29 0.06 16.14
N TYR A 180 8.71 -0.56 15.11
CA TYR A 180 9.50 -1.25 14.07
C TYR A 180 10.45 -0.27 13.34
N ARG A 181 9.95 0.89 12.92
CA ARG A 181 10.78 1.93 12.28
C ARG A 181 11.91 2.41 13.20
N LYS A 182 11.60 2.65 14.48
CA LYS A 182 12.61 3.01 15.50
C LYS A 182 13.68 1.93 15.67
N ALA A 183 13.32 0.65 15.54
CA ALA A 183 14.25 -0.47 15.57
C ALA A 183 15.04 -0.68 14.25
N GLY A 184 14.86 0.18 13.24
CA GLY A 184 15.58 0.12 11.96
C GLY A 184 14.90 -0.73 10.88
N TYR A 185 13.63 -1.09 11.07
CA TYR A 185 12.87 -1.83 10.05
C TYR A 185 12.36 -0.88 8.97
N ARG A 186 12.37 -1.33 7.71
CA ARG A 186 11.63 -0.64 6.65
C ARG A 186 10.14 -0.83 6.89
N THR A 187 9.36 0.25 6.84
CA THR A 187 7.92 0.17 7.09
C THR A 187 7.11 0.37 5.81
N PHE A 188 6.15 -0.52 5.57
CA PHE A 188 5.28 -0.50 4.39
C PHE A 188 3.81 -0.50 4.82
N LEU A 189 3.02 0.36 4.16
CA LEU A 189 1.59 0.48 4.35
C LEU A 189 0.92 0.67 2.99
N MET A 190 -0.08 -0.14 2.75
CA MET A 190 -0.92 -0.02 1.58
C MET A 190 -2.36 -0.26 1.98
N LEU A 191 -3.26 0.58 1.47
CA LEU A 191 -4.70 0.50 1.70
C LEU A 191 -5.35 0.65 0.33
N ASP A 192 -6.42 -0.09 0.10
CA ASP A 192 -7.05 -0.30 -1.21
C ASP A 192 -8.02 0.83 -1.63
N SER A 193 -8.51 1.63 -0.68
CA SER A 193 -9.50 2.67 -0.95
C SER A 193 -9.04 4.10 -0.58
N MET A 194 -9.35 5.05 -1.46
CA MET A 194 -9.17 6.48 -1.21
C MET A 194 -10.06 6.95 -0.05
N ALA A 195 -11.34 6.62 -0.08
CA ALA A 195 -12.32 7.19 0.87
C ALA A 195 -12.71 6.22 1.99
N VAL A 196 -12.69 4.91 1.73
CA VAL A 196 -13.29 3.89 2.59
C VAL A 196 -12.24 2.85 2.98
N SER A 197 -11.13 3.31 3.54
CA SER A 197 -10.17 2.44 4.23
C SER A 197 -10.15 2.76 5.72
N ALA A 198 -9.55 1.89 6.53
CA ALA A 198 -9.55 1.99 7.99
C ALA A 198 -9.18 3.39 8.51
N PHE A 199 -8.22 4.04 7.86
CA PHE A 199 -7.67 5.33 8.27
C PHE A 199 -8.28 6.55 7.55
N HIS A 200 -9.22 6.34 6.61
CA HIS A 200 -9.80 7.41 5.78
C HIS A 200 -11.32 7.53 5.90
N TYR A 201 -12.03 6.47 6.28
CA TYR A 201 -13.47 6.55 6.53
C TYR A 201 -13.77 7.47 7.72
N LEU A 202 -14.50 8.55 7.43
CA LEU A 202 -14.83 9.66 8.35
C LEU A 202 -13.61 10.39 8.95
N LYS A 203 -12.41 10.17 8.41
CA LYS A 203 -11.14 10.69 8.95
C LYS A 203 -10.41 11.53 7.90
N LEU A 204 -9.50 12.38 8.34
CA LEU A 204 -8.66 13.16 7.43
C LEU A 204 -7.52 12.32 6.81
N GLY A 205 -7.20 11.16 7.39
CA GLY A 205 -6.01 10.38 7.04
C GLY A 205 -4.76 11.01 7.63
N TRP A 206 -3.66 10.97 6.88
CA TRP A 206 -2.38 11.48 7.30
C TRP A 206 -1.94 12.72 6.51
N MET A 207 -1.30 13.67 7.19
CA MET A 207 -0.64 14.82 6.56
C MET A 207 0.76 14.42 6.07
N LYS A 208 1.52 13.69 6.90
CA LYS A 208 2.81 13.08 6.54
C LYS A 208 2.63 11.58 6.25
N PRO A 209 3.50 10.92 5.48
CA PRO A 209 3.43 9.46 5.35
C PRO A 209 3.58 8.80 6.73
N PRO A 210 2.69 7.88 7.14
CA PRO A 210 2.78 7.21 8.44
C PRO A 210 3.94 6.21 8.52
N VAL A 211 4.41 5.75 7.35
CA VAL A 211 5.46 4.76 7.14
C VAL A 211 6.38 5.19 6.00
N ASP A 212 7.46 4.44 5.79
CA ASP A 212 8.46 4.71 4.76
C ASP A 212 7.93 4.54 3.35
N TYR A 213 7.29 3.40 3.08
CA TYR A 213 6.77 3.01 1.79
C TYR A 213 5.24 3.03 1.85
N TYR A 214 4.66 4.17 1.52
CA TYR A 214 3.22 4.42 1.58
C TYR A 214 2.64 4.55 0.17
N VAL A 215 1.76 3.64 -0.24
CA VAL A 215 1.30 3.50 -1.64
C VAL A 215 0.09 4.42 -1.96
N ARG A 216 0.01 5.58 -1.31
CA ARG A 216 -1.23 6.37 -1.29
C ARG A 216 -1.58 7.01 -2.62
N GLU A 217 -0.58 7.47 -3.36
CA GLU A 217 -0.76 8.17 -4.63
C GLU A 217 -1.43 7.32 -5.70
N MET A 218 -1.03 6.04 -5.79
CA MET A 218 -1.62 5.08 -6.71
C MET A 218 -3.10 4.87 -6.44
N VAL A 219 -3.46 4.76 -5.17
CA VAL A 219 -4.84 4.52 -4.72
C VAL A 219 -5.72 5.72 -5.07
N ILE A 220 -5.26 6.93 -4.75
CA ILE A 220 -5.93 8.19 -5.14
C ILE A 220 -6.13 8.23 -6.68
N ASP A 221 -5.07 7.92 -7.41
CA ASP A 221 -5.00 7.76 -8.88
C ASP A 221 -6.11 6.95 -9.49
N SER A 222 -6.10 5.71 -9.04
CA SER A 222 -7.00 4.69 -9.53
C SER A 222 -8.44 4.99 -9.16
N ASP A 223 -8.73 5.44 -7.94
CA ASP A 223 -10.09 5.66 -7.45
C ASP A 223 -10.79 6.80 -8.20
N ILE A 224 -10.05 7.81 -8.65
CA ILE A 224 -10.58 8.92 -9.45
C ILE A 224 -10.80 8.48 -10.91
N ASP A 225 -10.06 7.49 -11.42
CA ASP A 225 -10.20 7.01 -12.79
C ASP A 225 -11.39 6.07 -12.97
N LYS A 226 -12.54 6.69 -13.27
CA LYS A 226 -13.80 5.97 -13.52
C LYS A 226 -13.80 5.10 -14.77
N LYS A 227 -12.76 5.15 -15.62
CA LYS A 227 -12.65 4.27 -16.79
C LYS A 227 -12.16 2.87 -16.43
N THR A 228 -11.35 2.76 -15.38
CA THR A 228 -10.73 1.49 -14.95
C THR A 228 -11.24 1.03 -13.60
N ARG A 229 -11.73 1.95 -12.75
CA ARG A 229 -12.20 1.68 -11.39
C ARG A 229 -13.57 2.29 -11.13
N GLY A 230 -14.56 1.46 -10.86
CA GLY A 230 -15.96 1.86 -10.69
C GLY A 230 -16.81 0.75 -10.06
N LYS A 231 -18.14 0.91 -10.05
CA LYS A 231 -19.05 -0.09 -9.47
C LYS A 231 -18.94 -1.47 -10.13
N GLU A 232 -18.61 -1.49 -11.41
CA GLU A 232 -18.55 -2.70 -12.24
C GLU A 232 -17.12 -3.25 -12.42
N PHE A 233 -16.09 -2.46 -12.09
CA PHE A 233 -14.69 -2.80 -12.38
C PHE A 233 -13.78 -2.43 -11.21
N GLN A 234 -13.02 -3.41 -10.69
CA GLN A 234 -12.04 -3.23 -9.61
C GLN A 234 -10.62 -3.45 -10.15
N CYS A 235 -10.21 -2.59 -11.10
CA CYS A 235 -8.92 -2.70 -11.79
C CYS A 235 -8.03 -1.47 -11.55
N TYR A 236 -6.72 -1.70 -11.49
CA TYR A 236 -5.69 -0.68 -11.62
C TYR A 236 -5.17 -0.71 -13.06
N GLY A 237 -5.87 -0.02 -13.95
CA GLY A 237 -5.56 -0.09 -15.37
C GLY A 237 -5.95 -1.44 -15.96
N ASP A 238 -4.95 -2.18 -16.44
CA ASP A 238 -5.06 -3.49 -17.06
C ASP A 238 -4.98 -4.67 -16.08
N LYS A 239 -4.61 -4.42 -14.82
CA LYS A 239 -4.51 -5.43 -13.76
C LYS A 239 -5.66 -5.38 -12.78
N THR A 240 -6.01 -6.53 -12.21
CA THR A 240 -6.97 -6.58 -11.09
C THR A 240 -6.37 -5.96 -9.84
N GLU A 241 -7.22 -5.40 -8.98
CA GLU A 241 -6.82 -4.89 -7.67
C GLU A 241 -6.03 -5.89 -6.83
N ILE A 242 -6.53 -7.12 -6.71
CA ILE A 242 -5.86 -8.13 -5.90
C ILE A 242 -4.45 -8.44 -6.43
N GLU A 243 -4.28 -8.50 -7.75
CA GLU A 243 -2.98 -8.74 -8.39
C GLU A 243 -2.02 -7.59 -8.11
N THR A 244 -2.41 -6.36 -8.42
CA THR A 244 -1.58 -5.17 -8.21
C THR A 244 -1.13 -5.04 -6.75
N LEU A 245 -2.06 -5.17 -5.81
CA LEU A 245 -1.76 -5.04 -4.39
C LEU A 245 -0.85 -6.20 -3.90
N THR A 246 -1.08 -7.43 -4.36
CA THR A 246 -0.22 -8.57 -3.95
C THR A 246 1.19 -8.46 -4.54
N ASP A 247 1.29 -8.08 -5.81
CA ASP A 247 2.57 -7.86 -6.50
C ASP A 247 3.44 -6.82 -5.78
N LEU A 248 2.83 -5.78 -5.22
CA LEU A 248 3.57 -4.75 -4.46
C LEU A 248 4.16 -5.27 -3.16
N VAL A 249 3.43 -6.10 -2.41
CA VAL A 249 3.95 -6.75 -1.21
C VAL A 249 5.11 -7.68 -1.57
N VAL A 250 4.98 -8.44 -2.67
CA VAL A 250 6.04 -9.31 -3.19
C VAL A 250 7.25 -8.50 -3.65
N GLN A 251 7.04 -7.38 -4.34
CA GLN A 251 8.10 -6.48 -4.78
C GLN A 251 8.84 -5.91 -3.56
N PHE A 252 8.12 -5.47 -2.54
CA PHE A 252 8.70 -4.98 -1.30
C PHE A 252 9.56 -6.04 -0.61
N ALA A 253 9.05 -7.27 -0.46
CA ALA A 253 9.78 -8.40 0.09
C ALA A 253 11.01 -8.81 -0.74
N ARG A 254 11.00 -8.59 -2.07
CA ARG A 254 12.15 -8.86 -2.95
C ARG A 254 13.24 -7.79 -2.85
N VAL A 255 12.86 -6.53 -2.71
CA VAL A 255 13.81 -5.40 -2.60
C VAL A 255 14.56 -5.43 -1.26
N PHE A 256 13.88 -5.83 -0.20
CA PHE A 256 14.43 -5.89 1.15
C PHE A 256 14.60 -7.35 1.60
N ASN A 257 15.85 -7.75 1.82
CA ASN A 257 16.17 -9.07 2.35
C ASN A 257 15.99 -9.08 3.88
N HIS A 258 15.31 -10.11 4.39
CA HIS A 258 15.08 -10.38 5.80
C HIS A 258 16.36 -10.32 6.67
N SER A 259 17.50 -10.83 6.19
CA SER A 259 18.70 -10.96 7.02
C SER A 259 19.44 -9.65 7.29
N THR A 260 19.40 -8.71 6.34
CA THR A 260 20.17 -7.44 6.41
C THR A 260 19.28 -6.21 6.46
N THR A 261 18.08 -6.28 5.89
CA THR A 261 17.12 -5.18 5.78
C THR A 261 15.75 -5.64 6.24
N PRO A 262 15.57 -5.90 7.55
CA PRO A 262 14.30 -6.37 8.07
C PRO A 262 13.21 -5.31 7.84
N TYR A 263 11.96 -5.77 7.74
CA TYR A 263 10.84 -4.92 7.39
C TYR A 263 9.55 -5.31 8.10
N PHE A 264 8.67 -4.33 8.28
CA PHE A 264 7.30 -4.51 8.70
C PHE A 264 6.38 -4.02 7.60
N SER A 265 5.53 -4.89 7.08
CA SER A 265 4.58 -4.60 6.01
C SER A 265 3.17 -4.86 6.49
N PHE A 266 2.30 -3.86 6.36
CA PHE A 266 0.85 -4.02 6.54
C PHE A 266 0.12 -3.69 5.25
N ARG A 267 -0.70 -4.63 4.80
CA ARG A 267 -1.65 -4.47 3.70
C ARG A 267 -3.05 -4.70 4.24
#